data_AF-A0A841UCA1-F1
#
_entry.id   AF-A0A841UCA1-F1
#
_cell.length_a   1.000
_cell.length_b   1.000
_cell.length_c   1.000
_cell.angle_alpha   90.00
_cell.angle_beta   90.00
_cell.angle_gamma   90.00
#
_symmetry.space_group_name_H-M   'P 1'
#
loop_
_entity.id
_entity.type
_entity.pdbx_description
1 polymer ?
#
loop_
_entity_poly.entity_id
_entity_poly.type
_entity_poly.pdbx_seq_one_letter_code
_entity_poly.pdbx_strand_id
1 'polypeptide(L)'
;MNNLLRTSPQKTAGLVIGIFVLLVCIVSSIVFGVADIKWRTVVDSFTAFNGSQEHLIIRTARAPRAFIAAIAGAALAVAGALMQGITRNPLASPSLFGINAGAAFFIVAASAFFGASGLSAFATLGFIGAAFTALLVYVLGSIGKDGLTPLKVTLAGASMTAFFSSLSLGVLLTGGQTFDQVLYWFVGSVAGRDMATFNSAAPYMGAALLGSFVLARHMNLLALGEDVATGLGQKTVFVKMGAAVVIVLLAGGSVSIAGPIAFVGIIIPHVTRYLVGIDYRWTLPYCAVLGGILLLAADIGSRYIAFPKEVPVGVMTAILGVPFFVYIARQGGRAHE
;
A
#
# COMPACT_ATOMS: atom_id res chain seq x y z
N MET A 1 10.52 23.93 0.71
CA MET A 1 11.45 22.77 0.71
C MET A 1 12.30 22.82 -0.54
N ASN A 2 13.63 22.88 -0.42
CA ASN A 2 14.53 22.68 -1.55
C ASN A 2 14.57 21.18 -1.86
N ASN A 3 13.97 20.76 -2.97
CA ASN A 3 13.98 19.35 -3.36
C ASN A 3 15.39 18.96 -3.84
N LEU A 4 15.80 17.73 -3.56
CA LEU A 4 17.13 17.23 -3.90
C LEU A 4 17.37 17.24 -5.42
N LEU A 5 16.39 16.76 -6.20
CA LEU A 5 16.43 16.73 -7.66
C LEU A 5 15.67 17.96 -8.20
N ARG A 6 16.42 18.92 -8.74
CA ARG A 6 15.87 20.24 -9.12
C ARG A 6 15.35 20.25 -10.56
N THR A 7 16.10 19.67 -11.49
CA THR A 7 15.79 19.75 -12.93
C THR A 7 15.07 18.50 -13.43
N SER A 8 14.30 18.62 -14.51
CA SER A 8 13.62 17.47 -15.12
C SER A 8 14.58 16.32 -15.51
N PRO A 9 15.78 16.58 -16.07
CA PRO A 9 16.76 15.52 -16.34
C PRO A 9 17.28 14.82 -15.08
N GLN A 10 17.43 15.54 -13.97
CA GLN A 10 17.81 14.92 -12.68
C GLN A 10 16.69 14.02 -12.16
N LYS A 11 15.44 14.45 -12.29
CA LYS A 11 14.27 13.65 -11.89
C LYS A 11 14.07 12.42 -12.77
N THR A 12 14.33 12.49 -14.07
CA THR A 12 14.29 11.30 -14.94
C THR A 12 15.42 10.33 -14.59
N ALA A 13 16.65 10.82 -14.44
CA ALA A 13 17.79 9.99 -14.06
C ALA A 13 17.56 9.29 -12.71
N GLY A 14 17.08 10.02 -11.70
CA GLY A 14 16.73 9.44 -10.41
C GLY A 14 15.64 8.37 -10.48
N LEU A 15 14.66 8.52 -11.39
CA LEU A 15 13.60 7.53 -11.58
C LEU A 15 14.16 6.26 -12.24
N VAL A 16 15.03 6.41 -13.25
CA VAL A 16 15.70 5.28 -13.92
C VAL A 16 16.56 4.51 -12.92
N ILE A 17 17.32 5.20 -12.08
CA ILE A 17 18.09 4.59 -10.99
C ILE A 17 17.15 3.87 -10.01
N GLY A 18 16.04 4.49 -9.62
CA GLY A 18 15.04 3.87 -8.76
C GLY A 18 14.47 2.58 -9.36
N ILE A 19 14.13 2.58 -10.65
CA ILE A 19 13.64 1.38 -11.35
C ILE A 19 14.71 0.29 -11.36
N PHE A 20 15.97 0.64 -11.61
CA PHE A 20 17.08 -0.31 -11.54
C PHE A 20 17.22 -0.91 -10.14
N VAL A 21 17.18 -0.09 -9.08
CA VAL A 21 17.21 -0.57 -7.69
C VAL A 21 16.01 -1.47 -7.38
N LEU A 22 14.81 -1.13 -7.85
CA LEU A 22 13.63 -1.97 -7.69
C LEU A 22 13.82 -3.35 -8.32
N LEU A 23 14.37 -3.42 -9.54
CA LEU A 23 14.67 -4.69 -10.20
C LEU A 23 15.70 -5.50 -9.42
N VAL A 24 16.75 -4.85 -8.91
CA VAL A 24 17.74 -5.50 -8.03
C VAL A 24 17.09 -6.03 -6.75
N CYS A 25 16.18 -5.29 -6.13
CA CYS A 25 15.42 -5.75 -4.95
C CYS A 25 14.53 -6.95 -5.26
N ILE A 26 13.87 -6.98 -6.43
CA ILE A 26 13.07 -8.13 -6.87
C ILE A 26 13.95 -9.37 -7.00
N VAL A 27 15.07 -9.25 -7.74
CA VAL A 27 16.01 -10.37 -7.91
C VAL A 27 16.57 -10.82 -6.56
N SER A 28 16.95 -9.88 -5.71
CA SER A 28 17.43 -10.16 -4.35
C SER A 28 16.39 -10.90 -3.52
N SER A 29 15.12 -10.52 -3.57
CA SER A 29 14.02 -11.22 -2.88
C SER A 29 13.81 -12.65 -3.37
N ILE A 30 14.13 -12.93 -4.64
CA ILE A 30 14.04 -14.29 -5.21
C ILE A 30 15.26 -15.13 -4.84
N VAL A 31 16.45 -14.54 -4.80
CA VAL A 31 17.70 -15.23 -4.46
C VAL A 31 17.81 -15.49 -2.96
N PHE A 32 17.55 -14.49 -2.13
CA PHE A 32 17.66 -14.59 -0.67
C PHE A 32 16.45 -15.30 -0.06
N GLY A 33 16.69 -16.32 0.75
CA GLY A 33 15.66 -17.04 1.49
C GLY A 33 16.27 -18.17 2.32
N VAL A 34 15.40 -19.01 2.89
CA VAL A 34 15.83 -20.13 3.76
C VAL A 34 16.64 -21.18 2.99
N ALA A 35 16.27 -21.46 1.74
CA ALA A 35 17.06 -22.31 0.86
C ALA A 35 18.16 -21.49 0.16
N ASP A 36 19.40 -21.98 0.15
CA ASP A 36 20.48 -21.33 -0.59
C ASP A 36 20.31 -21.64 -2.09
N ILE A 37 19.94 -20.62 -2.88
CA ILE A 37 19.67 -20.75 -4.31
C ILE A 37 20.62 -19.82 -5.07
N LYS A 38 21.42 -20.39 -5.97
CA LYS A 38 22.34 -19.61 -6.82
C LYS A 38 21.56 -18.77 -7.82
N TRP A 39 22.08 -17.59 -8.15
CA TRP A 39 21.45 -16.69 -9.12
C TRP A 39 21.22 -17.35 -10.49
N ARG A 40 22.12 -18.25 -10.92
CA ARG A 40 22.00 -18.99 -12.19
C ARG A 40 20.74 -19.85 -12.20
N THR A 41 20.48 -20.57 -11.10
CA THR A 41 19.27 -21.39 -10.92
C THR A 41 18.00 -20.54 -11.05
N VAL A 42 18.02 -19.27 -10.60
CA VAL A 42 16.88 -18.37 -10.78
C VAL A 42 16.62 -18.13 -12.26
N VAL A 43 17.65 -17.83 -13.05
CA VAL A 43 17.52 -17.61 -14.50
C VAL A 43 17.09 -18.89 -15.21
N ASP A 44 17.76 -20.00 -14.92
CA ASP A 44 17.48 -21.32 -15.49
C ASP A 44 16.05 -21.77 -15.18
N SER A 45 15.53 -21.38 -14.00
CA SER A 45 14.14 -21.66 -13.67
C SER A 45 13.17 -21.04 -14.66
N PHE A 46 13.46 -19.91 -15.29
CA PHE A 46 12.60 -19.27 -16.29
C PHE A 46 12.92 -19.65 -17.73
N THR A 47 14.19 -19.93 -18.05
CA THR A 47 14.65 -20.20 -19.43
C THR A 47 14.72 -21.69 -19.78
N ALA A 48 15.05 -22.54 -18.81
CA ALA A 48 15.30 -23.98 -19.00
C ALA A 48 14.68 -24.78 -17.83
N PHE A 49 13.35 -24.73 -17.71
CA PHE A 49 12.66 -25.38 -16.61
C PHE A 49 12.78 -26.91 -16.65
N ASN A 50 13.36 -27.49 -15.60
CA ASN A 50 13.64 -28.91 -15.48
C ASN A 50 12.77 -29.63 -14.42
N GLY A 51 11.82 -28.95 -13.78
CA GLY A 51 10.98 -29.54 -12.74
C GLY A 51 11.67 -29.80 -11.39
N SER A 52 12.93 -29.37 -11.21
CA SER A 52 13.63 -29.52 -9.93
C SER A 52 12.92 -28.80 -8.78
N GLN A 53 13.16 -29.26 -7.55
CA GLN A 53 12.60 -28.65 -6.35
C GLN A 53 12.97 -27.16 -6.23
N GLU A 54 14.20 -26.78 -6.59
CA GLU A 54 14.64 -25.38 -6.59
C GLU A 54 13.85 -24.54 -7.59
N HIS A 55 13.68 -25.04 -8.83
CA HIS A 55 12.91 -24.33 -9.86
C HIS A 55 11.43 -24.20 -9.47
N LEU A 56 10.86 -25.22 -8.83
CA LEU A 56 9.50 -25.16 -8.29
C LEU A 56 9.40 -24.09 -7.20
N ILE A 57 10.29 -24.10 -6.19
CA ILE A 57 10.31 -23.09 -5.12
C ILE A 57 10.41 -21.67 -5.68
N ILE A 58 11.28 -21.45 -6.67
CA ILE A 58 11.43 -20.14 -7.32
C ILE A 58 10.11 -19.69 -7.95
N ARG A 59 9.47 -20.56 -8.75
CA ARG A 59 8.26 -20.21 -9.52
C ARG A 59 6.98 -20.15 -8.68
N THR A 60 6.84 -20.98 -7.65
CA THR A 60 5.57 -21.10 -6.91
C THR A 60 5.55 -20.31 -5.61
N ALA A 61 6.71 -20.04 -5.01
CA ALA A 61 6.80 -19.34 -3.73
C ALA A 61 7.57 -18.02 -3.79
N ARG A 62 8.77 -18.00 -4.40
CA ARG A 62 9.65 -16.81 -4.31
C ARG A 62 9.31 -15.70 -5.27
N ALA A 63 9.13 -16.02 -6.56
CA ALA A 63 8.79 -15.03 -7.56
C ALA A 63 7.43 -14.37 -7.28
N PRO A 64 6.35 -15.13 -6.96
CA PRO A 64 5.07 -14.52 -6.59
C PRO A 64 5.18 -13.60 -5.38
N ARG A 65 5.88 -14.03 -4.32
CA ARG A 65 6.12 -13.21 -3.13
C ARG A 65 6.82 -11.88 -3.45
N ALA A 66 7.86 -11.91 -4.29
CA ALA A 66 8.57 -10.70 -4.70
C ALA A 66 7.66 -9.76 -5.51
N PHE A 67 6.90 -10.28 -6.48
CA PHE A 67 5.98 -9.47 -7.29
C PHE A 67 4.83 -8.88 -6.47
N ILE A 68 4.27 -9.64 -5.54
CA ILE A 68 3.22 -9.19 -4.63
C ILE A 68 3.75 -8.08 -3.72
N ALA A 69 4.94 -8.25 -3.14
CA ALA A 69 5.58 -7.20 -2.33
C ALA A 69 5.83 -5.92 -3.16
N ALA A 70 6.33 -6.06 -4.39
CA ALA A 70 6.58 -4.89 -5.25
C ALA A 70 5.29 -4.11 -5.57
N ILE A 71 4.24 -4.81 -6.03
CA ILE A 71 2.99 -4.16 -6.46
C ILE A 71 2.16 -3.64 -5.28
N ALA A 72 2.12 -4.37 -4.16
CA ALA A 72 1.46 -3.92 -2.93
C ALA A 72 2.12 -2.65 -2.38
N GLY A 73 3.47 -2.64 -2.34
CA GLY A 73 4.24 -1.48 -1.89
C GLY A 73 3.99 -0.26 -2.77
N ALA A 74 4.03 -0.43 -4.09
CA ALA A 74 3.73 0.61 -5.05
C ALA A 74 2.30 1.16 -4.88
N ALA A 75 1.31 0.27 -4.78
CA ALA A 75 -0.09 0.63 -4.64
C ALA A 75 -0.37 1.39 -3.34
N LEU A 76 0.14 0.92 -2.20
CA LEU A 76 -0.03 1.58 -0.91
C LEU A 76 0.63 2.96 -0.87
N ALA A 77 1.81 3.10 -1.47
CA ALA A 77 2.51 4.38 -1.56
C ALA A 77 1.75 5.40 -2.44
N VAL A 78 1.27 4.98 -3.61
CA VAL A 78 0.48 5.83 -4.51
C VAL A 78 -0.87 6.19 -3.90
N ALA A 79 -1.57 5.22 -3.30
CA ALA A 79 -2.81 5.46 -2.57
C ALA A 79 -2.60 6.45 -1.42
N GLY A 80 -1.51 6.32 -0.67
CA GLY A 80 -1.09 7.29 0.34
C GLY A 80 -0.90 8.69 -0.23
N ALA A 81 -0.15 8.86 -1.32
CA ALA A 81 0.09 10.16 -1.93
C ALA A 81 -1.20 10.85 -2.43
N LEU A 82 -2.10 10.08 -3.05
CA LEU A 82 -3.41 10.59 -3.47
C LEU A 82 -4.27 10.97 -2.27
N MET A 83 -4.29 10.11 -1.24
CA MET A 83 -5.08 10.35 -0.02
C MET A 83 -4.61 11.62 0.71
N GLN A 84 -3.30 11.84 0.82
CA GLN A 84 -2.73 13.07 1.38
C GLN A 84 -3.12 14.31 0.55
N GLY A 85 -3.18 14.17 -0.78
CA GLY A 85 -3.57 15.26 -1.67
C GLY A 85 -5.04 15.65 -1.53
N ILE A 86 -5.96 14.69 -1.52
CA ILE A 86 -7.40 14.99 -1.43
C ILE A 86 -7.82 15.45 -0.03
N THR A 87 -7.14 14.97 1.02
CA THR A 87 -7.44 15.32 2.41
C THR A 87 -6.69 16.55 2.89
N ARG A 88 -5.67 17.00 2.14
CA ARG A 88 -4.69 18.02 2.57
C ARG A 88 -4.07 17.72 3.93
N ASN A 89 -3.92 16.44 4.25
CA ASN A 89 -3.30 15.99 5.49
C ASN A 89 -2.07 15.16 5.14
N PRO A 90 -0.84 15.62 5.48
CA PRO A 90 0.39 14.88 5.17
C PRO A 90 0.49 13.54 5.90
N LEU A 91 -0.32 13.30 6.92
CA LEU A 91 -0.39 12.04 7.66
C LEU A 91 -1.48 11.10 7.12
N ALA A 92 -2.29 11.52 6.16
CA ALA A 92 -3.34 10.65 5.64
C ALA A 92 -2.76 9.42 4.95
N SER A 93 -3.37 8.27 5.20
CA SER A 93 -3.02 7.00 4.56
C SER A 93 -4.18 6.02 4.66
N PRO A 94 -4.29 5.06 3.72
CA PRO A 94 -5.36 4.06 3.76
C PRO A 94 -5.40 3.25 5.06
N SER A 95 -4.23 3.01 5.67
CA SER A 95 -4.11 2.31 6.95
C SER A 95 -4.64 3.10 8.15
N LEU A 96 -4.54 4.44 8.13
CA LEU A 96 -5.06 5.28 9.21
C LEU A 96 -6.52 5.66 9.02
N PHE A 97 -7.03 5.57 7.79
CA PHE A 97 -8.39 5.96 7.45
C PHE A 97 -9.36 4.76 7.46
N GLY A 98 -8.98 3.65 8.08
CA GLY A 98 -9.82 2.46 8.23
C GLY A 98 -10.00 1.62 6.97
N ILE A 99 -9.60 2.09 5.79
CA ILE A 99 -9.79 1.40 4.51
C ILE A 99 -9.17 0.00 4.55
N ASN A 100 -7.93 -0.11 5.05
CA ASN A 100 -7.26 -1.41 5.17
C ASN A 100 -7.94 -2.32 6.20
N ALA A 101 -8.36 -1.75 7.33
CA ALA A 101 -9.01 -2.51 8.41
C ALA A 101 -10.39 -3.04 7.98
N GLY A 102 -11.18 -2.24 7.27
CA GLY A 102 -12.47 -2.66 6.74
C GLY A 102 -12.37 -3.69 5.62
N ALA A 103 -11.39 -3.54 4.72
CA ALA A 103 -11.09 -4.57 3.73
C ALA A 103 -10.73 -5.91 4.40
N ALA A 104 -9.88 -5.88 5.43
CA ALA A 104 -9.52 -7.07 6.20
C ALA A 104 -10.73 -7.66 6.94
N PHE A 105 -11.54 -6.85 7.60
CA PHE A 105 -12.72 -7.29 8.33
C PHE A 105 -13.73 -8.01 7.42
N PHE A 106 -14.03 -7.45 6.24
CA PHE A 106 -14.97 -8.09 5.31
C PHE A 106 -14.47 -9.45 4.83
N ILE A 107 -13.16 -9.58 4.58
CA ILE A 107 -12.56 -10.87 4.22
C ILE A 107 -12.67 -11.86 5.39
N VAL A 108 -12.32 -11.44 6.60
CA VAL A 108 -12.37 -12.28 7.82
C VAL A 108 -13.80 -12.72 8.13
N ALA A 109 -14.77 -11.80 8.13
CA ALA A 109 -16.16 -12.08 8.41
C ALA A 109 -16.79 -13.00 7.36
N ALA A 110 -16.54 -12.74 6.07
CA ALA A 110 -17.03 -13.60 5.00
C ALA A 110 -16.46 -15.02 5.06
N SER A 111 -15.16 -15.14 5.37
CA SER A 111 -14.50 -16.43 5.53
C SER A 111 -15.08 -17.21 6.71
N ALA A 112 -15.29 -16.55 7.85
CA ALA A 112 -15.74 -17.19 9.08
C ALA A 112 -17.23 -17.57 9.06
N PHE A 113 -18.11 -16.70 8.55
CA PHE A 113 -19.56 -16.91 8.63
C PHE A 113 -20.17 -17.52 7.38
N PHE A 114 -19.59 -17.28 6.20
CA PHE A 114 -20.16 -17.70 4.91
C PHE A 114 -19.31 -18.77 4.22
N GLY A 115 -18.23 -19.23 4.86
CA GLY A 115 -17.28 -20.18 4.27
C GLY A 115 -16.65 -19.65 2.98
N ALA A 116 -16.61 -18.32 2.80
CA ALA A 116 -16.05 -17.71 1.61
C ALA A 116 -14.59 -18.14 1.48
N SER A 117 -14.31 -18.86 0.40
CA SER A 117 -13.00 -19.40 0.11
C SER A 117 -12.63 -19.06 -1.31
N GLY A 118 -11.33 -18.93 -1.54
CA GLY A 118 -10.79 -18.59 -2.83
C GLY A 118 -10.56 -17.11 -3.05
N LEU A 119 -9.64 -16.88 -3.97
CA LEU A 119 -8.94 -15.62 -4.16
C LEU A 119 -9.81 -14.52 -4.79
N SER A 120 -10.67 -14.88 -5.74
CA SER A 120 -11.61 -13.93 -6.36
C SER A 120 -12.61 -13.38 -5.33
N ALA A 121 -13.05 -14.24 -4.39
CA ALA A 121 -13.90 -13.81 -3.29
C ALA A 121 -13.16 -12.83 -2.38
N PHE A 122 -11.92 -13.13 -1.97
CA PHE A 122 -11.14 -12.23 -1.12
C PHE A 122 -10.82 -10.88 -1.77
N ALA A 123 -10.50 -10.86 -3.07
CA ALA A 123 -10.33 -9.61 -3.81
C ALA A 123 -11.62 -8.78 -3.80
N THR A 124 -12.74 -9.40 -4.18
CA THR A 124 -14.05 -8.73 -4.23
C THR A 124 -14.48 -8.21 -2.85
N LEU A 125 -14.35 -9.03 -1.82
CA LEU A 125 -14.69 -8.68 -0.43
C LEU A 125 -13.77 -7.58 0.11
N GLY A 126 -12.47 -7.64 -0.21
CA GLY A 126 -11.52 -6.59 0.14
C GLY A 126 -11.87 -5.26 -0.51
N PHE A 127 -12.24 -5.26 -1.79
CA PHE A 127 -12.71 -4.05 -2.48
C PHE A 127 -14.01 -3.51 -1.88
N ILE A 128 -14.99 -4.38 -1.61
CA ILE A 128 -16.26 -3.99 -0.99
C ILE A 128 -16.01 -3.40 0.40
N GLY A 129 -15.21 -4.07 1.24
CA GLY A 129 -14.88 -3.58 2.58
C GLY A 129 -14.14 -2.25 2.56
N ALA A 130 -13.18 -2.09 1.64
CA ALA A 130 -12.47 -0.82 1.43
C ALA A 130 -13.42 0.30 1.00
N ALA A 131 -14.29 0.04 0.01
CA ALA A 131 -15.27 1.01 -0.50
C ALA A 131 -16.30 1.40 0.57
N PHE A 132 -16.84 0.41 1.27
CA PHE A 132 -17.79 0.59 2.36
C PHE A 132 -17.18 1.44 3.48
N THR A 133 -15.94 1.17 3.85
CA THR A 133 -15.25 1.95 4.88
C THR A 133 -14.97 3.37 4.44
N ALA A 134 -14.49 3.56 3.20
CA ALA A 134 -14.28 4.89 2.65
C ALA A 134 -15.58 5.72 2.64
N LEU A 135 -16.70 5.09 2.29
CA LEU A 135 -18.03 5.71 2.34
C LEU A 135 -18.43 6.07 3.77
N LEU A 136 -18.28 5.16 4.74
CA LEU A 136 -18.60 5.43 6.14
C LEU A 136 -17.76 6.59 6.69
N VAL A 137 -16.46 6.60 6.40
CA VAL A 137 -15.56 7.69 6.83
C VAL A 137 -15.96 9.02 6.20
N TYR A 138 -16.37 9.02 4.93
CA TYR A 138 -16.89 10.21 4.27
C TYR A 138 -18.19 10.71 4.91
N VAL A 139 -19.15 9.81 5.15
CA VAL A 139 -20.44 10.15 5.78
C VAL A 139 -20.20 10.70 7.20
N LEU A 140 -19.48 9.97 8.04
CA LEU A 140 -19.16 10.41 9.41
C LEU A 140 -18.38 11.72 9.42
N GLY A 141 -17.43 11.89 8.50
CA GLY A 141 -16.67 13.12 8.34
C GLY A 141 -17.52 14.32 7.92
N SER A 142 -18.62 14.07 7.18
CA SER A 142 -19.53 15.10 6.67
C SER A 142 -20.62 15.53 7.65
N ILE A 143 -20.81 14.81 8.77
CA ILE A 143 -21.85 15.13 9.75
C ILE A 143 -21.50 16.42 10.52
N GLY A 144 -22.52 17.27 10.72
CA GLY A 144 -22.45 18.50 11.52
C GLY A 144 -22.36 19.79 10.71
N LYS A 145 -22.37 20.92 11.41
CA LYS A 145 -22.51 22.27 10.80
C LYS A 145 -21.32 22.68 9.93
N ASP A 146 -20.11 22.24 10.28
CA ASP A 146 -18.87 22.61 9.57
C ASP A 146 -18.59 21.75 8.32
N GLY A 147 -19.50 20.82 7.98
CA GLY A 147 -19.31 19.88 6.87
C GLY A 147 -18.07 18.98 7.04
N LEU A 148 -17.49 18.57 5.90
CA LEU A 148 -16.36 17.65 5.81
C LEU A 148 -15.04 18.37 6.09
N THR A 149 -14.51 18.24 7.30
CA THR A 149 -13.21 18.79 7.68
C THR A 149 -12.11 17.72 7.72
N PRO A 150 -10.85 18.03 7.36
CA PRO A 150 -9.75 17.05 7.40
C PRO A 150 -9.59 16.36 8.77
N LEU A 151 -9.80 17.10 9.86
CA LEU A 151 -9.74 16.57 11.22
C LEU A 151 -10.85 15.53 11.47
N LYS A 152 -12.10 15.85 11.10
CA LYS A 152 -13.23 14.91 11.26
C LYS A 152 -13.03 13.64 10.45
N VAL A 153 -12.57 13.74 9.21
CA VAL A 153 -12.31 12.57 8.35
C VAL A 153 -11.19 11.71 8.95
N THR A 154 -10.14 12.34 9.49
CA THR A 154 -9.03 11.62 10.14
C THR A 154 -9.51 10.90 11.41
N LEU A 155 -10.30 11.57 12.27
CA LEU A 155 -10.86 10.96 13.48
C LEU A 155 -11.85 9.84 13.17
N ALA A 156 -12.74 10.04 12.19
CA ALA A 156 -13.65 9.00 11.72
C ALA A 156 -12.88 7.79 11.20
N GLY A 157 -11.84 8.01 10.38
CA GLY A 157 -10.96 6.97 9.88
C GLY A 157 -10.24 6.18 10.96
N ALA A 158 -9.67 6.86 11.96
CA ALA A 158 -9.03 6.21 13.10
C ALA A 158 -10.02 5.37 13.91
N SER A 159 -11.23 5.89 14.16
CA SER A 159 -12.32 5.15 14.81
C SER A 159 -12.75 3.93 14.02
N MET A 160 -12.90 4.05 12.69
CA MET A 160 -13.24 2.90 11.83
C MET A 160 -12.12 1.85 11.80
N THR A 161 -10.86 2.28 11.86
CA THR A 161 -9.71 1.37 12.01
C THR A 161 -9.85 0.55 13.29
N ALA A 162 -10.00 1.21 14.44
CA ALA A 162 -10.14 0.54 15.73
C ALA A 162 -11.37 -0.39 15.79
N PHE A 163 -12.49 0.04 15.21
CA PHE A 163 -13.73 -0.72 15.16
C PHE A 163 -13.58 -2.01 14.34
N PHE A 164 -13.15 -1.90 13.07
CA PHE A 164 -13.00 -3.07 12.21
C PHE A 164 -11.87 -4.00 12.65
N SER A 165 -10.78 -3.46 13.19
CA SER A 165 -9.70 -4.27 13.79
C SER A 165 -10.21 -5.08 14.99
N SER A 166 -10.99 -4.45 15.89
CA SER A 166 -11.58 -5.14 17.06
C SER A 166 -12.55 -6.24 16.63
N LEU A 167 -13.41 -5.97 15.65
CA LEU A 167 -14.34 -6.97 15.12
C LEU A 167 -13.60 -8.15 14.45
N SER A 168 -12.58 -7.85 13.63
CA SER A 168 -11.76 -8.88 12.98
C SER A 168 -11.09 -9.79 14.01
N LEU A 169 -10.53 -9.20 15.07
CA LEU A 169 -9.88 -9.93 16.14
C LEU A 169 -10.88 -10.81 16.90
N GLY A 170 -12.06 -10.29 17.21
CA GLY A 170 -13.14 -11.06 17.83
C GLY A 170 -13.52 -12.30 17.02
N VAL A 171 -13.74 -12.15 15.71
CA VAL A 171 -14.06 -13.27 14.82
C VAL A 171 -12.93 -14.30 14.78
N LEU A 172 -11.68 -13.85 14.62
CA LEU A 172 -10.52 -14.74 14.52
C LEU A 172 -10.29 -15.55 15.79
N LEU A 173 -10.48 -14.96 16.98
CA LEU A 173 -10.33 -15.64 18.26
C LEU A 173 -11.41 -16.69 18.50
N THR A 174 -12.62 -16.49 17.98
CA THR A 174 -13.71 -17.48 18.09
C THR A 174 -13.56 -18.68 17.15
N GLY A 175 -12.79 -18.53 16.06
CA GLY A 175 -12.67 -19.54 15.00
C GLY A 175 -11.62 -20.64 15.23
N GLY A 176 -10.96 -20.68 16.39
CA GLY A 176 -9.94 -21.70 16.71
C GLY A 176 -8.65 -21.61 15.90
N GLN A 177 -8.41 -20.47 15.23
CA GLN A 177 -7.18 -20.23 14.46
C GLN A 177 -5.96 -20.18 15.39
N THR A 178 -4.80 -20.60 14.88
CA THR A 178 -3.54 -20.45 15.62
C THR A 178 -3.19 -18.97 15.76
N PHE A 179 -2.50 -18.60 16.85
CA PHE A 179 -2.07 -17.22 17.08
C PHE A 179 -1.28 -16.63 15.90
N ASP A 180 -0.41 -17.43 15.27
CA ASP A 180 0.38 -17.01 14.11
C ASP A 180 -0.50 -16.68 12.89
N GLN A 181 -1.53 -17.48 12.62
CA GLN A 181 -2.49 -17.20 11.54
C GLN A 181 -3.27 -15.91 11.79
N VAL A 182 -3.70 -15.68 13.04
CA VAL A 182 -4.36 -14.43 13.44
C VAL A 182 -3.44 -13.23 13.19
N LEU A 183 -2.17 -13.33 13.59
CA LEU A 183 -1.18 -12.27 13.36
C LEU A 183 -0.92 -11.99 11.88
N TYR A 184 -0.81 -13.01 11.03
CA TYR A 184 -0.61 -12.82 9.59
C TYR A 184 -1.75 -12.07 8.93
N TRP A 185 -3.00 -12.35 9.34
CA TRP A 185 -4.17 -11.63 8.85
C TRP A 185 -4.28 -10.21 9.40
N PHE A 186 -3.85 -9.99 10.64
CA PHE A 186 -3.97 -8.69 11.31
C PHE A 186 -2.90 -7.68 10.89
N VAL A 187 -1.67 -8.15 10.66
CA VAL A 187 -0.51 -7.29 10.38
C VAL A 187 -0.16 -7.24 8.89
N GLY A 188 -0.58 -8.25 8.13
CA GLY A 188 -0.26 -8.39 6.71
C GLY A 188 1.04 -9.14 6.47
N SER A 189 1.00 -10.00 5.44
CA SER A 189 2.10 -10.85 5.01
C SER A 189 2.00 -11.15 3.53
N VAL A 190 3.16 -11.17 2.88
CA VAL A 190 3.32 -11.60 1.47
C VAL A 190 3.75 -13.08 1.37
N ALA A 191 4.00 -13.74 2.50
CA ALA A 191 4.32 -15.15 2.54
C ALA A 191 3.09 -16.02 2.20
N GLY A 192 3.34 -17.19 1.59
CA GLY A 192 2.28 -18.16 1.26
C GLY A 192 1.35 -17.72 0.14
N ARG A 193 1.73 -16.73 -0.67
CA ARG A 193 0.96 -16.26 -1.82
C ARG A 193 1.52 -16.80 -3.12
N ASP A 194 0.64 -17.20 -4.03
CA ASP A 194 1.00 -17.83 -5.30
C ASP A 194 0.85 -16.86 -6.49
N MET A 195 1.24 -17.33 -7.67
CA MET A 195 1.15 -16.49 -8.88
C MET A 195 -0.28 -16.24 -9.32
N ALA A 196 -1.23 -17.14 -8.97
CA ALA A 196 -2.65 -16.91 -9.22
C ALA A 196 -3.15 -15.69 -8.44
N THR A 197 -2.74 -15.54 -7.17
CA THR A 197 -2.99 -14.37 -6.30
C THR A 197 -2.52 -13.07 -6.94
N PHE A 198 -1.31 -13.08 -7.49
CA PHE A 198 -0.80 -11.93 -8.21
C PHE A 198 -1.63 -11.64 -9.47
N ASN A 199 -1.84 -12.63 -10.33
CA ASN A 199 -2.51 -12.46 -11.62
C ASN A 199 -3.97 -12.02 -11.50
N SER A 200 -4.67 -12.35 -10.41
CA SER A 200 -6.04 -11.91 -10.20
C SER A 200 -6.14 -10.43 -9.83
N ALA A 201 -5.20 -9.91 -9.03
CA ALA A 201 -5.26 -8.55 -8.51
C ALA A 201 -4.45 -7.55 -9.36
N ALA A 202 -3.36 -8.01 -9.98
CA ALA A 202 -2.44 -7.16 -10.72
C ALA A 202 -3.09 -6.35 -11.86
N PRO A 203 -4.06 -6.87 -12.65
CA PRO A 203 -4.72 -6.07 -13.69
C PRO A 203 -5.47 -4.87 -13.11
N TYR A 204 -6.23 -5.07 -12.02
CA TYR A 204 -7.00 -4.01 -11.37
C TYR A 204 -6.08 -2.98 -10.71
N MET A 205 -5.03 -3.43 -10.01
CA MET A 205 -4.04 -2.54 -9.40
C MET A 205 -3.24 -1.78 -10.45
N GLY A 206 -2.86 -2.43 -11.55
CA GLY A 206 -2.18 -1.81 -12.70
C GLY A 206 -3.05 -0.76 -13.37
N ALA A 207 -4.33 -1.05 -13.63
CA ALA A 207 -5.28 -0.07 -14.17
C ALA A 207 -5.46 1.13 -13.23
N ALA A 208 -5.56 0.90 -11.92
CA ALA A 208 -5.66 1.97 -10.93
C ALA A 208 -4.36 2.79 -10.82
N LEU A 209 -3.18 2.16 -10.92
CA LEU A 209 -1.89 2.86 -10.98
C LEU A 209 -1.82 3.78 -12.22
N LEU A 210 -2.22 3.28 -13.40
CA LEU A 210 -2.30 4.09 -14.61
C LEU A 210 -3.31 5.25 -14.44
N GLY A 211 -4.48 4.96 -13.87
CA GLY A 211 -5.48 5.97 -13.52
C GLY A 211 -4.93 7.06 -12.59
N SER A 212 -4.06 6.70 -11.63
CA SER A 212 -3.40 7.66 -10.75
C SER A 212 -2.54 8.66 -11.54
N PHE A 213 -1.82 8.21 -12.57
CA PHE A 213 -0.98 9.09 -13.39
C PHE A 213 -1.80 10.04 -14.25
N VAL A 214 -2.98 9.61 -14.72
CA VAL A 214 -3.94 10.50 -15.41
C VAL A 214 -4.46 11.59 -14.46
N LEU A 215 -4.69 11.24 -13.19
CA LEU A 215 -5.13 12.19 -12.17
C LEU A 215 -4.03 13.16 -11.71
N ALA A 216 -2.75 12.88 -11.97
CA ALA A 216 -1.61 13.65 -11.45
C ALA A 216 -1.72 15.17 -11.71
N ARG A 217 -2.14 15.57 -12.92
CA ARG A 217 -2.31 17.01 -13.25
C ARG A 217 -3.42 17.67 -12.44
N HIS A 218 -4.53 16.96 -12.25
CA HIS A 218 -5.68 17.44 -11.49
C HIS A 218 -5.37 17.52 -9.99
N MET A 219 -4.52 16.62 -9.50
CA MET A 219 -4.02 16.66 -8.12
C MET A 219 -3.13 17.87 -7.86
N ASN A 220 -2.28 18.28 -8.82
CA ASN A 220 -1.50 19.51 -8.70
C ASN A 220 -2.38 20.76 -8.58
N LEU A 221 -3.45 20.84 -9.38
CA LEU A 221 -4.40 21.95 -9.28
C LEU A 221 -5.14 21.93 -7.94
N LEU A 222 -5.56 20.75 -7.48
CA LEU A 222 -6.22 20.60 -6.18
C LEU A 222 -5.31 20.97 -5.00
N ALA A 223 -3.99 20.79 -5.15
CA ALA A 223 -2.99 21.16 -4.15
C ALA A 223 -2.84 22.70 -3.98
N LEU A 224 -3.24 23.51 -4.97
CA LEU A 224 -3.20 24.97 -4.88
C LEU A 224 -4.31 25.56 -3.99
N GLY A 225 -5.38 24.82 -3.75
CA GLY A 225 -6.59 25.35 -3.13
C GLY A 225 -7.83 24.84 -3.84
N GLU A 226 -8.94 24.69 -3.11
CA GLU A 226 -10.17 24.14 -3.68
C GLU A 226 -10.87 25.22 -4.49
N ASP A 227 -10.89 26.44 -3.95
CA ASP A 227 -11.37 27.64 -4.63
C ASP A 227 -10.53 27.96 -5.87
N VAL A 228 -9.20 27.85 -5.76
CA VAL A 228 -8.27 28.08 -6.89
C VAL A 228 -8.51 27.04 -8.00
N ALA A 229 -8.58 25.75 -7.64
CA ALA A 229 -8.86 24.69 -8.61
C ALA A 229 -10.22 24.90 -9.30
N THR A 230 -11.25 25.27 -8.53
CA THR A 230 -12.60 25.53 -9.05
C THR A 230 -12.60 26.75 -9.98
N GLY A 231 -11.91 27.83 -9.62
CA GLY A 231 -11.74 29.03 -10.45
C GLY A 231 -10.98 28.78 -11.77
N LEU A 232 -10.10 27.77 -11.79
CA LEU A 232 -9.40 27.30 -13.00
C LEU A 232 -10.25 26.31 -13.83
N GLY A 233 -11.52 26.10 -13.49
CA GLY A 233 -12.46 25.25 -14.24
C GLY A 233 -12.40 23.76 -13.87
N GLN A 234 -11.64 23.37 -12.83
CA GLN A 234 -11.59 21.99 -12.39
C GLN A 234 -12.86 21.63 -11.63
N LYS A 235 -13.55 20.56 -12.06
CA LYS A 235 -14.66 19.96 -11.31
C LYS A 235 -14.10 19.14 -10.14
N THR A 236 -13.76 19.79 -9.02
CA THR A 236 -13.05 19.21 -7.88
C THR A 236 -13.71 17.96 -7.31
N VAL A 237 -15.05 17.92 -7.25
CA VAL A 237 -15.82 16.77 -6.78
C VAL A 237 -15.51 15.52 -7.61
N PHE A 238 -15.52 15.62 -8.95
CA PHE A 238 -15.23 14.47 -9.82
C PHE A 238 -13.78 14.01 -9.71
N VAL A 239 -12.83 14.93 -9.55
CA VAL A 239 -11.43 14.58 -9.32
C VAL A 239 -11.25 13.86 -8.00
N LYS A 240 -11.88 14.34 -6.92
CA LYS A 240 -11.86 13.68 -5.60
C LYS A 240 -12.52 12.30 -5.64
N MET A 241 -13.65 12.15 -6.34
CA MET A 241 -14.30 10.84 -6.53
C MET A 241 -13.41 9.88 -7.33
N GLY A 242 -12.81 10.34 -8.44
CA GLY A 242 -11.87 9.53 -9.22
C GLY A 242 -10.65 9.10 -8.40
N ALA A 243 -10.07 10.02 -7.61
CA ALA A 243 -8.98 9.71 -6.70
C ALA A 243 -9.41 8.71 -5.61
N ALA A 244 -10.61 8.86 -5.05
CA ALA A 244 -11.15 7.92 -4.06
C ALA A 244 -11.31 6.51 -4.64
N VAL A 245 -11.84 6.37 -5.85
CA VAL A 245 -11.93 5.08 -6.55
C VAL A 245 -10.55 4.46 -6.75
N VAL A 246 -9.57 5.25 -7.22
CA VAL A 246 -8.19 4.77 -7.39
C VAL A 246 -7.59 4.34 -6.05
N ILE A 247 -7.78 5.11 -4.97
CA ILE A 247 -7.30 4.77 -3.63
C ILE A 247 -7.90 3.44 -3.16
N VAL A 248 -9.22 3.25 -3.32
CA VAL A 248 -9.93 2.02 -2.91
C VAL A 248 -9.40 0.82 -3.69
N LEU A 249 -9.21 0.94 -5.01
CA LEU A 249 -8.68 -0.15 -5.84
C LEU A 249 -7.22 -0.48 -5.50
N LEU A 250 -6.39 0.51 -5.24
CA LEU A 250 -4.98 0.29 -4.87
C LEU A 250 -4.85 -0.30 -3.45
N ALA A 251 -5.54 0.30 -2.47
CA ALA A 251 -5.48 -0.14 -1.08
C ALA A 251 -6.20 -1.48 -0.87
N GLY A 252 -7.44 -1.62 -1.33
CA GLY A 252 -8.20 -2.86 -1.24
C GLY A 252 -7.53 -4.01 -2.00
N GLY A 253 -6.99 -3.73 -3.19
CA GLY A 253 -6.21 -4.69 -3.98
C GLY A 253 -4.98 -5.17 -3.21
N SER A 254 -4.19 -4.23 -2.67
CA SER A 254 -3.04 -4.57 -1.81
C SER A 254 -3.45 -5.40 -0.59
N VAL A 255 -4.56 -5.08 0.09
CA VAL A 255 -5.00 -5.82 1.28
C VAL A 255 -5.45 -7.23 0.91
N SER A 256 -6.10 -7.42 -0.23
CA SER A 256 -6.52 -8.76 -0.67
C SER A 256 -5.34 -9.72 -0.89
N ILE A 257 -4.20 -9.21 -1.41
CA ILE A 257 -3.04 -10.05 -1.78
C ILE A 257 -1.95 -10.09 -0.71
N ALA A 258 -1.82 -9.05 0.11
CA ALA A 258 -0.72 -8.91 1.07
C ALA A 258 -1.19 -8.63 2.50
N GLY A 259 -2.50 -8.48 2.72
CA GLY A 259 -3.08 -8.08 4.00
C GLY A 259 -2.86 -6.59 4.33
N PRO A 260 -3.31 -6.17 5.53
CA PRO A 260 -3.33 -4.77 5.93
C PRO A 260 -1.94 -4.24 6.32
N ILE A 261 -1.10 -3.96 5.33
CA ILE A 261 0.24 -3.40 5.56
C ILE A 261 0.12 -1.90 5.86
N ALA A 262 0.77 -1.48 6.95
CA ALA A 262 0.76 -0.09 7.42
C ALA A 262 2.03 0.69 7.03
N PHE A 263 1.96 2.01 7.20
CA PHE A 263 3.05 3.01 7.09
C PHE A 263 3.65 3.26 5.69
N VAL A 264 3.58 2.34 4.74
CA VAL A 264 4.11 2.55 3.38
C VAL A 264 3.51 3.81 2.73
N GLY A 265 2.19 3.99 2.86
CA GLY A 265 1.46 5.17 2.38
C GLY A 265 1.71 6.48 3.15
N ILE A 266 2.50 6.45 4.23
CA ILE A 266 2.90 7.65 4.97
C ILE A 266 4.36 7.98 4.66
N ILE A 267 5.26 6.99 4.79
CA ILE A 267 6.70 7.17 4.64
C ILE A 267 7.04 7.64 3.24
N ILE A 268 6.57 6.89 2.24
CA ILE A 268 7.02 7.07 0.87
C ILE A 268 6.59 8.41 0.27
N PRO A 269 5.32 8.86 0.39
CA PRO A 269 4.95 10.19 -0.11
C PRO A 269 5.74 11.33 0.52
N HIS A 270 6.19 11.19 1.77
CA HIS A 270 7.02 12.19 2.42
C HIS A 270 8.46 12.19 1.86
N VAL A 271 9.08 11.01 1.77
CA VAL A 271 10.43 10.84 1.18
C VAL A 271 10.45 11.32 -0.27
N THR A 272 9.44 10.95 -1.06
CA THR A 272 9.31 11.37 -2.45
C THR A 272 9.22 12.89 -2.57
N ARG A 273 8.43 13.56 -1.71
CA ARG A 273 8.32 15.03 -1.73
C ARG A 273 9.64 15.72 -1.42
N TYR A 274 10.47 15.15 -0.55
CA TYR A 274 11.83 15.64 -0.33
C TYR A 274 12.74 15.46 -1.56
N LEU A 275 12.61 14.35 -2.28
CA LEU A 275 13.43 14.04 -3.45
C LEU A 275 13.07 14.87 -4.69
N VAL A 276 11.78 14.90 -5.08
CA VAL A 276 11.33 15.45 -6.37
C VAL A 276 10.37 16.63 -6.25
N GLY A 277 9.89 16.93 -5.05
CA GLY A 277 8.95 18.02 -4.77
C GLY A 277 7.49 17.62 -4.72
N ILE A 278 6.64 18.63 -4.83
CA ILE A 278 5.18 18.50 -4.67
C ILE A 278 4.43 18.24 -5.98
N ASP A 279 5.12 18.22 -7.12
CA ASP A 279 4.51 17.95 -8.42
C ASP A 279 4.12 16.46 -8.53
N TYR A 280 2.81 16.18 -8.49
CA TYR A 280 2.23 14.84 -8.59
C TYR A 280 2.64 14.07 -9.84
N ARG A 281 3.04 14.75 -10.92
CA ARG A 281 3.55 14.08 -12.13
C ARG A 281 4.85 13.32 -11.86
N TRP A 282 5.65 13.80 -10.90
CA TRP A 282 6.88 13.16 -10.45
C TRP A 282 6.65 12.37 -9.15
N THR A 283 5.82 12.88 -8.25
CA THR A 283 5.56 12.22 -6.97
C THR A 283 4.93 10.85 -7.15
N LEU A 284 3.94 10.68 -8.04
CA LEU A 284 3.26 9.38 -8.18
C LEU A 284 4.18 8.28 -8.74
N PRO A 285 4.97 8.49 -9.82
CA PRO A 285 5.92 7.47 -10.29
C PRO A 285 6.98 7.12 -9.25
N TYR A 286 7.53 8.12 -8.55
CA TYR A 286 8.50 7.86 -7.48
C TYR A 286 7.88 7.12 -6.30
N CYS A 287 6.63 7.44 -5.93
CA CYS A 287 5.92 6.68 -4.91
C CYS A 287 5.74 5.22 -5.30
N ALA A 288 5.38 4.92 -6.54
CA ALA A 288 5.24 3.55 -7.01
C ALA A 288 6.57 2.78 -6.88
N VAL A 289 7.67 3.36 -7.34
CA VAL A 289 8.99 2.72 -7.32
C VAL A 289 9.52 2.56 -5.90
N LEU A 290 9.55 3.64 -5.11
CA LEU A 290 10.07 3.63 -3.75
C LEU A 290 9.18 2.80 -2.80
N GLY A 291 7.87 2.76 -3.04
CA GLY A 291 6.95 1.90 -2.31
C GLY A 291 7.24 0.42 -2.51
N GLY A 292 7.46 0.00 -3.76
CA GLY A 292 7.87 -1.37 -4.07
C GLY A 292 9.22 -1.73 -3.44
N ILE A 293 10.21 -0.81 -3.51
CA ILE A 293 11.53 -1.01 -2.89
C ILE A 293 11.40 -1.18 -1.38
N LEU A 294 10.67 -0.29 -0.70
CA LEU A 294 10.51 -0.36 0.75
C LEU A 294 9.87 -1.68 1.18
N LEU A 295 8.82 -2.11 0.49
CA LEU A 295 8.12 -3.34 0.89
C LEU A 295 8.94 -4.60 0.58
N LEU A 296 9.67 -4.63 -0.53
CA LEU A 296 10.64 -5.71 -0.82
C LEU A 296 11.77 -5.75 0.21
N ALA A 297 12.33 -4.60 0.57
CA ALA A 297 13.38 -4.52 1.58
C ALA A 297 12.87 -4.97 2.95
N ALA A 298 11.64 -4.57 3.32
CA ALA A 298 11.00 -5.03 4.54
C ALA A 298 10.74 -6.55 4.52
N ASP A 299 10.29 -7.10 3.39
CA ASP A 299 10.08 -8.55 3.25
C ASP A 299 11.37 -9.35 3.31
N ILE A 300 12.46 -8.87 2.70
CA ILE A 300 13.78 -9.51 2.83
C ILE A 300 14.23 -9.46 4.30
N GLY A 301 14.14 -8.29 4.94
CA GLY A 301 14.52 -8.13 6.35
C GLY A 301 13.71 -9.02 7.30
N SER A 302 12.42 -9.21 7.03
CA SER A 302 11.52 -10.00 7.89
C SER A 302 11.83 -11.51 7.87
N ARG A 303 12.53 -12.01 6.83
CA ARG A 303 12.99 -13.40 6.73
C ARG A 303 14.21 -13.68 7.62
N TYR A 304 15.02 -12.67 7.93
CA TYR A 304 16.29 -12.84 8.64
C TYR A 304 16.26 -12.40 10.11
N ILE A 305 15.34 -11.50 10.48
CA ILE A 305 15.31 -10.93 11.83
C ILE A 305 15.03 -11.96 12.95
N ALA A 306 14.27 -13.01 12.66
CA ALA A 306 13.89 -14.05 13.62
C ALA A 306 14.14 -15.47 13.10
N PHE A 307 15.15 -15.63 12.23
CA PHE A 307 15.50 -16.90 11.60
C PHE A 307 15.61 -18.05 12.64
N PRO A 308 15.00 -19.23 12.41
CA PRO A 308 14.37 -19.72 11.17
C PRO A 308 12.87 -19.38 11.02
N LYS A 309 12.26 -18.67 11.98
CA LYS A 309 10.87 -18.20 11.84
C LYS A 309 10.82 -16.89 11.06
N GLU A 310 9.82 -16.74 10.20
CA GLU A 310 9.62 -15.48 9.49
C GLU A 310 8.68 -14.57 10.26
N VAL A 311 8.98 -13.26 10.26
CA VAL A 311 8.10 -12.25 10.83
C VAL A 311 7.19 -11.70 9.72
N PRO A 312 5.91 -11.37 10.00
CA PRO A 312 5.05 -10.71 9.02
C PRO A 312 5.66 -9.40 8.54
N VAL A 313 5.58 -9.12 7.22
CA VAL A 313 6.18 -7.92 6.63
C VAL A 313 5.65 -6.63 7.23
N GLY A 314 4.37 -6.60 7.64
CA GLY A 314 3.78 -5.42 8.27
C GLY A 314 4.39 -5.07 9.63
N VAL A 315 4.98 -6.03 10.35
CA VAL A 315 5.76 -5.75 11.57
C VAL A 315 7.04 -5.01 11.19
N MET A 316 7.72 -5.47 10.13
CA MET A 316 8.95 -4.83 9.67
C MET A 316 8.70 -3.41 9.17
N THR A 317 7.60 -3.17 8.45
CA THR A 317 7.23 -1.81 8.04
C THR A 317 6.81 -0.94 9.23
N ALA A 318 6.21 -1.50 10.28
CA ALA A 318 5.87 -0.78 11.51
C ALA A 318 7.12 -0.37 12.31
N ILE A 319 8.14 -1.24 12.40
CA ILE A 319 9.43 -0.93 13.05
C ILE A 319 10.08 0.29 12.41
N LEU A 320 10.02 0.40 11.08
CA LEU A 320 10.53 1.56 10.34
C LEU A 320 9.58 2.76 10.41
N GLY A 321 8.28 2.50 10.34
CA GLY A 321 7.25 3.52 10.16
C GLY A 321 6.85 4.27 11.42
N VAL A 322 6.83 3.62 12.58
CA VAL A 322 6.47 4.28 13.85
C VAL A 322 7.47 5.38 14.22
N PRO A 323 8.79 5.14 14.25
CA PRO A 323 9.76 6.21 14.53
C PRO A 323 9.66 7.36 13.51
N PHE A 324 9.48 7.02 12.24
CA PHE A 324 9.33 8.02 11.17
C PHE A 324 8.06 8.86 11.33
N PHE A 325 6.93 8.23 11.65
CA PHE A 325 5.67 8.90 11.92
C PHE A 325 5.79 9.86 13.10
N VAL A 326 6.38 9.39 14.21
CA VAL A 326 6.61 10.23 15.41
C VAL A 326 7.50 11.42 15.07
N TYR A 327 8.57 11.21 14.30
CA TYR A 327 9.45 12.29 13.85
C TYR A 327 8.68 13.37 13.07
N ILE A 328 7.89 12.98 12.06
CA ILE A 328 7.08 13.93 11.27
C ILE A 328 6.04 14.64 12.14
N ALA A 329 5.33 13.89 12.99
CA ALA A 329 4.30 14.46 13.86
C ALA A 329 4.88 15.54 14.79
N ARG A 330 6.12 15.35 15.28
CA ARG A 330 6.84 16.34 16.10
C ARG A 330 7.31 17.56 15.31
N GLN A 331 7.58 17.41 14.01
CA GLN A 331 7.93 18.54 13.13
C GLN A 331 6.73 19.36 12.68
N GLY A 332 5.54 18.74 12.59
CA GLY A 332 4.29 19.39 12.19
C GLY A 332 3.85 20.56 13.06
N GLY A 333 4.46 20.76 14.24
CA GLY A 333 4.27 21.96 15.07
C GLY A 333 5.20 23.13 14.75
N ARG A 334 6.15 23.00 13.81
CA ARG A 334 7.16 24.04 13.49
C ARG A 334 7.23 24.42 11.99
N ALA A 335 6.46 23.77 11.13
CA ALA A 335 6.63 23.87 9.67
C ALA A 335 5.54 24.67 8.93
N HIS A 336 4.72 25.43 9.67
CA HIS A 336 3.69 26.32 9.10
C HIS A 336 3.94 27.81 9.37
N GLU A 337 5.17 28.18 9.79
CA GLU A 337 5.68 29.55 9.73
C GLU A 337 6.57 29.75 8.49
#